data_AF-A0A651HXG0-F1
#
_entry.id   AF-A0A651HXG0-F1
#
_cell.length_a   1.000
_cell.length_b   1.000
_cell.length_c   1.000
_cell.angle_alpha   90.00
_cell.angle_beta   90.00
_cell.angle_gamma   90.00
#
_symmetry.space_group_name_H-M   'P 1'
#
loop_
_entity.id
_entity.type
_entity.pdbx_description
1 polymer ?
#
loop_
_entity_poly.entity_id
_entity_poly.type
_entity_poly.pdbx_seq_one_letter_code
_entity_poly.pdbx_strand_id
1 'polypeptide(L)'
;MIGILCCIPVKAQELTLYIIPSPEEIDWTSPSSLMRTTLSNQFKDSPGPVDYPLGHIYVELKHPERGEKVLTGITRDHHNSAVRKIFRKGYGMGILFADIEGRLQGTGEVQKSLDALLGEGAMSFITFKISEDAYSRLLDYLFQYRNLELDGIYNGLNRPRECLGAGCAAFGMSFLEVAGIDFSHWAEDWSVNIDVPDRLIGGLGVNNRHVSLLRLLLSFNWAREGEDYFSFEVYEPYLMHQWVMNRQYSPNQPDEPEFKTTRKKNAVGIEIDLSHHAVPNCPLFVCPGLRSETPYSRH
;
A
#
# COMPACT_ATOMS: atom_id res chain seq x y z
N MET A 1 -1.34 -43.17 35.70
CA MET A 1 -2.10 -42.00 35.21
C MET A 1 -1.52 -41.63 33.86
N ILE A 2 -2.20 -41.98 32.78
CA ILE A 2 -1.81 -41.55 31.43
C ILE A 2 -2.43 -40.17 31.27
N GLY A 3 -1.60 -39.13 31.34
CA GLY A 3 -2.05 -37.75 31.10
C GLY A 3 -2.35 -37.58 29.63
N ILE A 4 -3.64 -37.45 29.29
CA ILE A 4 -4.07 -37.03 27.96
C ILE A 4 -3.68 -35.56 27.84
N LEU A 5 -2.57 -35.27 27.15
CA LEU A 5 -2.27 -33.93 26.67
C LEU A 5 -3.34 -33.56 25.63
N CYS A 6 -4.30 -32.76 26.05
CA CYS A 6 -5.23 -32.11 25.14
C CYS A 6 -4.47 -30.94 24.50
N CYS A 7 -3.85 -31.16 23.34
CA CYS A 7 -3.30 -30.08 22.54
C CYS A 7 -4.47 -29.25 22.00
N ILE A 8 -4.76 -28.11 22.62
CA ILE A 8 -5.68 -27.13 22.06
C ILE A 8 -4.98 -26.54 20.83
N PRO A 9 -5.56 -26.63 19.62
CA PRO A 9 -4.96 -26.03 18.43
C PRO A 9 -4.96 -24.51 18.60
N VAL A 10 -3.76 -23.93 18.70
CA VAL A 10 -3.58 -22.48 18.70
C VAL A 10 -3.99 -21.95 17.33
N LYS A 11 -4.88 -20.95 17.29
CA LYS A 11 -5.28 -20.31 16.04
C LYS A 11 -4.19 -19.35 15.59
N ALA A 12 -3.73 -19.49 14.35
CA ALA A 12 -2.81 -18.53 13.74
C ALA A 12 -3.39 -17.11 13.73
N GLN A 13 -2.50 -16.13 13.87
CA GLN A 13 -2.82 -14.71 13.74
C GLN A 13 -3.00 -14.37 12.25
N GLU A 14 -3.64 -13.24 11.97
CA GLU A 14 -3.98 -12.85 10.60
C GLU A 14 -3.45 -11.45 10.29
N LEU A 15 -2.75 -11.31 9.16
CA LEU A 15 -2.51 -10.04 8.45
C LEU A 15 -3.40 -10.04 7.20
N THR A 16 -4.31 -9.08 7.06
CA THR A 16 -5.12 -8.93 5.85
C THR A 16 -4.82 -7.62 5.15
N LEU A 17 -4.52 -7.70 3.85
CA LEU A 17 -4.56 -6.55 2.94
C LEU A 17 -5.93 -6.51 2.27
N TYR A 18 -6.64 -5.41 2.47
CA TYR A 18 -7.93 -5.12 1.86
C TYR A 18 -7.71 -4.15 0.70
N ILE A 19 -7.99 -4.60 -0.52
CA ILE A 19 -7.59 -3.93 -1.76
C ILE A 19 -8.83 -3.34 -2.42
N ILE A 20 -8.85 -2.02 -2.51
CA ILE A 20 -9.93 -1.25 -3.13
C ILE A 20 -9.38 -0.76 -4.48
N PRO A 21 -9.89 -1.25 -5.62
CA PRO A 21 -9.45 -0.77 -6.91
C PRO A 21 -9.92 0.67 -7.16
N SER A 22 -9.27 1.38 -8.08
CA SER A 22 -9.85 2.57 -8.67
C SER A 22 -11.13 2.22 -9.46
N PRO A 23 -12.05 3.18 -9.69
CA PRO A 23 -13.28 2.92 -10.45
C PRO A 23 -13.03 2.34 -11.85
N GLU A 24 -11.98 2.82 -12.51
CA GLU A 24 -11.44 2.26 -13.74
C GLU A 24 -9.91 2.17 -13.70
N GLU A 25 -9.36 1.36 -14.60
CA GLU A 25 -7.92 1.18 -14.76
C GLU A 25 -7.20 2.51 -15.00
N ILE A 26 -6.11 2.70 -14.27
CA ILE A 26 -5.20 3.82 -14.48
C ILE A 26 -4.25 3.46 -15.63
N ASP A 27 -4.43 4.10 -16.78
CA ASP A 27 -3.56 3.87 -17.94
C ASP A 27 -2.15 4.50 -17.77
N TRP A 28 -1.16 3.67 -17.49
CA TRP A 28 0.24 4.07 -17.34
C TRP A 28 1.04 4.10 -18.65
N THR A 29 0.44 3.90 -19.83
CA THR A 29 1.17 3.83 -21.11
C THR A 29 1.87 5.14 -21.50
N SER A 30 1.34 6.28 -21.07
CA SER A 30 1.93 7.60 -21.35
C SER A 30 1.59 8.63 -20.26
N PRO A 31 2.35 9.72 -20.15
CA PRO A 31 2.02 10.81 -19.23
C PRO A 31 0.62 11.38 -19.45
N SER A 32 0.21 11.53 -20.71
CA SER A 32 -1.12 12.03 -21.07
C SER A 32 -2.24 11.06 -20.74
N SER A 33 -2.01 9.75 -20.93
CA SER A 33 -2.97 8.70 -20.58
C SER A 33 -3.19 8.66 -19.08
N LEU A 34 -2.09 8.60 -18.30
CA LEU A 34 -2.12 8.59 -16.84
C LEU A 34 -2.91 9.77 -16.29
N MET A 35 -2.65 10.96 -16.84
CA MET A 35 -3.35 12.16 -16.41
C MET A 35 -4.86 12.12 -16.75
N ARG A 36 -5.22 11.64 -17.94
CA ARG A 36 -6.63 11.55 -18.37
C ARG A 36 -7.42 10.54 -17.54
N THR A 37 -6.88 9.35 -17.32
CA THR A 37 -7.53 8.31 -16.52
C THR A 37 -7.62 8.71 -15.05
N THR A 38 -6.53 9.28 -14.49
CA THR A 38 -6.54 9.87 -13.14
C THR A 38 -7.64 10.91 -12.98
N LEU A 39 -7.74 11.88 -13.91
CA LEU A 39 -8.78 12.90 -13.86
C LEU A 39 -10.18 12.29 -14.07
N SER A 40 -10.32 11.30 -14.95
CA SER A 40 -11.61 10.64 -15.18
C SER A 40 -12.11 9.96 -13.91
N ASN A 41 -11.24 9.22 -13.20
CA ASN A 41 -11.59 8.56 -11.96
C ASN A 41 -11.96 9.53 -10.83
N GLN A 42 -11.38 10.74 -10.80
CA GLN A 42 -11.76 11.79 -9.82
C GLN A 42 -13.21 12.27 -9.95
N PHE A 43 -13.85 12.02 -11.10
CA PHE A 43 -15.24 12.39 -11.35
C PHE A 43 -16.18 11.17 -11.41
N LYS A 44 -15.66 9.97 -11.17
CA LYS A 44 -16.46 8.75 -11.10
C LYS A 44 -16.81 8.46 -9.66
N ASP A 45 -17.99 7.89 -9.47
CA ASP A 45 -18.36 7.38 -8.16
C ASP A 45 -17.44 6.21 -7.82
N SER A 46 -16.79 6.30 -6.67
CA SER A 46 -16.04 5.18 -6.12
C SER A 46 -17.02 4.08 -5.70
N PRO A 47 -16.63 2.81 -5.82
CA PRO A 47 -17.49 1.74 -5.35
C PRO A 47 -17.54 1.82 -3.81
N GLY A 48 -18.74 1.95 -3.22
CA GLY A 48 -18.95 2.16 -1.79
C GLY A 48 -19.01 3.63 -1.31
N PRO A 49 -19.09 3.86 0.03
CA PRO A 49 -19.38 5.17 0.62
C PRO A 49 -18.14 6.09 0.76
N VAL A 50 -16.99 5.66 0.23
CA VAL A 50 -15.70 6.34 0.37
C VAL A 50 -15.09 6.56 -1.01
N ASP A 51 -14.55 7.75 -1.21
CA ASP A 51 -14.01 8.19 -2.49
C ASP A 51 -12.50 7.92 -2.58
N TYR A 52 -12.13 6.90 -3.36
CA TYR A 52 -10.76 6.47 -3.64
C TYR A 52 -10.50 6.41 -5.16
N PRO A 53 -10.37 7.57 -5.82
CA PRO A 53 -10.24 7.64 -7.28
C PRO A 53 -8.96 6.99 -7.82
N LEU A 54 -7.97 6.73 -6.96
CA LEU A 54 -6.72 6.04 -7.30
C LEU A 54 -6.64 4.63 -6.68
N GLY A 55 -7.76 4.12 -6.15
CA GLY A 55 -7.75 2.94 -5.30
C GLY A 55 -7.15 3.21 -3.92
N HIS A 56 -7.18 2.18 -3.08
CA HIS A 56 -6.74 2.27 -1.70
C HIS A 56 -6.42 0.90 -1.09
N ILE A 57 -5.56 0.87 -0.07
CA ILE A 57 -5.27 -0.33 0.71
C ILE A 57 -5.53 -0.07 2.19
N TYR A 58 -6.29 -0.97 2.81
CA TYR A 58 -6.33 -1.10 4.27
C TYR A 58 -5.55 -2.32 4.74
N VAL A 59 -5.02 -2.21 5.95
CA VAL A 59 -4.30 -3.27 6.66
C VAL A 59 -5.09 -3.65 7.90
N GLU A 60 -5.31 -4.94 8.09
CA GLU A 60 -5.87 -5.51 9.33
C GLU A 60 -4.88 -6.47 9.96
N LEU A 61 -4.62 -6.27 11.25
CA LEU A 61 -3.96 -7.24 12.12
C LEU A 61 -4.99 -7.79 13.09
N LYS A 62 -5.11 -9.11 13.17
CA LYS A 62 -6.07 -9.76 14.05
C LYS A 62 -5.44 -10.90 14.84
N HIS A 63 -5.72 -10.93 16.14
CA HIS A 63 -5.37 -12.02 17.03
C HIS A 63 -6.66 -12.74 17.47
N PRO A 64 -7.04 -13.86 16.82
CA PRO A 64 -8.33 -14.50 17.04
C PRO A 64 -8.58 -14.96 18.49
N GLU A 65 -7.53 -15.40 19.19
CA GLU A 65 -7.67 -15.88 20.58
C GLU A 65 -7.83 -14.76 21.61
N ARG A 66 -7.15 -13.62 21.41
CA ARG A 66 -7.27 -12.43 22.28
C ARG A 66 -8.45 -11.54 21.91
N GLY A 67 -9.06 -11.75 20.74
CA GLY A 67 -10.08 -10.86 20.20
C GLY A 67 -9.55 -9.48 19.81
N GLU A 68 -8.23 -9.33 19.68
CA GLU A 68 -7.58 -8.07 19.29
C GLU A 68 -7.70 -7.88 17.79
N LYS A 69 -7.99 -6.64 17.39
CA LYS A 69 -8.09 -6.22 16.00
C LYS A 69 -7.57 -4.80 15.86
N VAL A 70 -6.59 -4.63 14.99
CA VAL A 70 -6.13 -3.32 14.52
C VAL A 70 -6.48 -3.22 13.05
N LEU A 71 -7.12 -2.12 12.67
CA LEU A 71 -7.50 -1.86 11.29
C LEU A 71 -7.11 -0.43 10.96
N THR A 72 -6.36 -0.26 9.88
CA THR A 72 -5.81 1.04 9.52
C THR A 72 -5.50 1.12 8.02
N GLY A 73 -5.07 2.29 7.59
CA GLY A 73 -4.59 2.60 6.24
C GLY A 73 -4.01 4.00 6.29
N ILE A 74 -3.21 4.39 5.29
CA ILE A 74 -2.68 5.75 5.19
C ILE A 74 -3.36 6.47 4.03
N THR A 75 -3.79 7.70 4.28
CA THR A 75 -4.41 8.56 3.26
C THR A 75 -3.86 9.97 3.38
N ARG A 76 -4.09 10.77 2.35
CA ARG A 76 -3.86 12.22 2.39
C ARG A 76 -4.80 12.90 3.39
N ASP A 77 -4.35 13.96 4.05
CA ASP A 77 -5.26 14.81 4.83
C ASP A 77 -6.12 15.66 3.89
N HIS A 78 -7.45 15.50 4.00
CA HIS A 78 -8.43 16.19 3.16
C HIS A 78 -8.68 17.63 3.61
N HIS A 79 -8.30 18.01 4.84
CA HIS A 79 -8.45 19.39 5.32
C HIS A 79 -7.53 20.36 4.58
N ASN A 80 -6.46 19.86 3.98
CA ASN A 80 -5.58 20.63 3.13
C ASN A 80 -5.86 20.33 1.65
N SER A 81 -6.30 21.34 0.90
CA SER A 81 -6.46 21.28 -0.58
C SER A 81 -5.12 21.19 -1.33
N ALA A 82 -4.12 20.54 -0.72
CA ALA A 82 -2.73 20.48 -1.12
C ALA A 82 -2.60 19.99 -2.55
N VAL A 83 -3.25 18.88 -2.93
CA VAL A 83 -3.14 18.30 -4.29
C VAL A 83 -3.58 19.30 -5.37
N ARG A 84 -4.73 19.96 -5.22
CA ARG A 84 -5.20 20.97 -6.19
C ARG A 84 -4.28 22.19 -6.23
N LYS A 85 -3.75 22.60 -5.07
CA LYS A 85 -2.75 23.67 -4.98
C LYS A 85 -1.42 23.25 -5.62
N ILE A 86 -1.02 21.99 -5.51
CA ILE A 86 0.20 21.42 -6.08
C ILE A 86 0.10 21.36 -7.60
N PHE A 87 -1.04 20.90 -8.14
CA PHE A 87 -1.31 20.97 -9.58
C PHE A 87 -1.26 22.41 -10.11
N ARG A 88 -1.78 23.39 -9.35
CA ARG A 88 -1.69 24.82 -9.70
C ARG A 88 -0.28 25.40 -9.60
N LYS A 89 0.59 24.83 -8.77
CA LYS A 89 2.00 25.21 -8.64
C LYS A 89 2.89 24.61 -9.74
N GLY A 90 2.33 23.82 -10.65
CA GLY A 90 3.04 23.27 -11.80
C GLY A 90 4.03 22.17 -11.44
N TYR A 91 3.65 21.27 -10.54
CA TYR A 91 4.51 20.13 -10.18
C TYR A 91 4.67 19.10 -11.32
N GLY A 92 3.83 19.15 -12.36
CA GLY A 92 3.89 18.15 -13.42
C GLY A 92 3.71 16.73 -12.86
N MET A 93 4.58 15.81 -13.30
CA MET A 93 4.69 14.46 -12.75
C MET A 93 5.46 14.38 -11.43
N GLY A 94 6.05 15.49 -10.97
CA GLY A 94 6.66 15.57 -9.64
C GLY A 94 5.66 15.31 -8.50
N ILE A 95 4.36 15.44 -8.75
CA ILE A 95 3.31 15.06 -7.79
C ILE A 95 3.36 13.58 -7.39
N LEU A 96 3.85 12.69 -8.27
CA LEU A 96 3.89 11.25 -7.99
C LEU A 96 4.77 10.90 -6.78
N PHE A 97 5.79 11.72 -6.52
CA PHE A 97 6.76 11.49 -5.45
C PHE A 97 6.96 12.72 -4.55
N ALA A 98 6.05 13.69 -4.63
CA ALA A 98 6.06 14.83 -3.73
C ALA A 98 5.45 14.46 -2.38
N ASP A 99 6.09 14.90 -1.31
CA ASP A 99 5.52 14.81 0.03
C ASP A 99 4.29 15.71 0.14
N ILE A 100 3.18 15.09 0.52
CA ILE A 100 1.96 15.78 0.92
C ILE A 100 1.56 15.34 2.33
N GLU A 101 0.80 16.19 3.01
CA GLU A 101 0.31 15.91 4.35
C GLU A 101 -0.57 14.67 4.36
N GLY A 102 -0.14 13.67 5.13
CA GLY A 102 -0.81 12.38 5.32
C GLY A 102 -1.46 12.28 6.69
N ARG A 103 -2.20 11.18 6.88
CA ARG A 103 -2.63 10.68 8.19
C ARG A 103 -2.93 9.19 8.12
N LEU A 104 -2.85 8.51 9.28
CA LEU A 104 -3.46 7.19 9.43
C LEU A 104 -4.97 7.31 9.61
N GLN A 105 -5.67 6.32 9.05
CA GLN A 105 -7.09 6.11 9.25
C GLN A 105 -7.31 5.22 10.47
N GLY A 106 -8.21 5.63 11.35
CA GLY A 106 -8.53 4.89 12.57
C GLY A 106 -9.43 3.68 12.31
N THR A 107 -9.40 2.70 13.20
CA THR A 107 -10.22 1.46 13.11
C THR A 107 -11.69 1.74 12.82
N GLY A 108 -12.32 2.72 13.48
CA GLY A 108 -13.74 3.04 13.28
C GLY A 108 -14.05 3.60 11.89
N GLU A 109 -13.16 4.45 11.35
CA GLU A 109 -13.28 4.99 9.99
C GLU A 109 -13.18 3.86 8.96
N VAL A 110 -12.14 3.04 9.08
CA VAL A 110 -11.89 1.95 8.13
C VAL A 110 -12.96 0.86 8.22
N GLN A 111 -13.43 0.51 9.43
CA GLN A 111 -14.46 -0.50 9.62
C GLN A 111 -15.77 -0.11 8.92
N LYS A 112 -16.17 1.16 9.01
CA LYS A 112 -17.36 1.68 8.33
C LYS A 112 -17.25 1.52 6.81
N SER A 113 -16.08 1.83 6.23
CA SER A 113 -15.80 1.65 4.81
C SER A 113 -15.84 0.17 4.40
N LEU A 114 -15.14 -0.68 5.15
CA LEU A 114 -15.09 -2.12 4.89
C LEU A 114 -16.48 -2.76 4.89
N ASP A 115 -17.35 -2.39 5.83
CA ASP A 115 -18.67 -3.01 5.93
C ASP A 115 -19.53 -2.81 4.69
N ALA A 116 -19.43 -1.64 4.07
CA ALA A 116 -20.11 -1.32 2.82
C ALA A 116 -19.41 -1.98 1.62
N LEU A 117 -18.09 -1.84 1.51
CA LEU A 117 -17.31 -2.37 0.37
C LEU A 117 -17.41 -3.89 0.26
N LEU A 118 -17.30 -4.61 1.39
CA LEU A 118 -17.48 -6.06 1.44
C LEU A 118 -18.92 -6.46 1.08
N GLY A 119 -19.90 -5.64 1.46
CA GLY A 119 -21.32 -5.84 1.15
C GLY A 119 -21.62 -5.67 -0.34
N GLU A 120 -20.95 -4.75 -1.01
CA GLU A 120 -21.14 -4.50 -2.45
C GLU A 120 -20.25 -5.40 -3.33
N GLY A 121 -19.24 -6.07 -2.76
CA GLY A 121 -18.24 -6.79 -3.55
C GLY A 121 -17.29 -5.86 -4.29
N ALA A 122 -17.18 -4.62 -3.81
CA ALA A 122 -16.41 -3.50 -4.37
C ALA A 122 -14.90 -3.56 -4.13
N MET A 123 -14.41 -4.68 -3.61
CA MET A 123 -13.03 -4.84 -3.17
C MET A 123 -12.63 -6.31 -3.18
N SER A 124 -11.34 -6.56 -3.10
CA SER A 124 -10.78 -7.89 -2.84
C SER A 124 -9.90 -7.88 -1.59
N PHE A 125 -9.42 -9.05 -1.16
CA PHE A 125 -8.51 -9.13 -0.02
C PHE A 125 -7.54 -10.31 -0.12
N ILE A 126 -6.40 -10.17 0.56
CA ILE A 126 -5.41 -11.22 0.75
C ILE A 126 -5.21 -11.37 2.26
N THR A 127 -5.45 -12.57 2.78
CA THR A 127 -5.23 -12.89 4.20
C THR A 127 -4.01 -13.79 4.32
N PHE A 128 -3.03 -13.37 5.09
CA PHE A 128 -1.86 -14.15 5.47
C PHE A 128 -2.07 -14.64 6.90
N LYS A 129 -2.04 -15.96 7.09
CA LYS A 129 -1.88 -16.51 8.44
C LYS A 129 -0.42 -16.37 8.82
N ILE A 130 -0.17 -15.82 10.00
CA ILE A 130 1.15 -15.49 10.50
C ILE A 130 1.33 -16.02 11.92
N SER A 131 2.58 -16.10 12.36
CA SER A 131 2.92 -16.50 13.73
C SER A 131 2.65 -15.37 14.73
N GLU A 132 2.63 -15.70 16.03
CA GLU A 132 2.52 -14.73 17.12
C GLU A 132 3.69 -13.74 17.13
N ASP A 133 4.89 -14.20 16.78
CA ASP A 133 6.09 -13.37 16.68
C ASP A 133 5.95 -12.35 15.53
N ALA A 134 5.42 -12.78 14.38
CA ALA A 134 5.16 -11.88 13.25
C ALA A 134 4.09 -10.86 13.62
N TYR A 135 3.01 -11.29 14.27
CA TYR A 135 1.95 -10.40 14.75
C TYR A 135 2.50 -9.31 15.70
N SER A 136 3.28 -9.72 16.69
CA SER A 136 3.90 -8.81 17.66
C SER A 136 4.85 -7.80 16.98
N ARG A 137 5.64 -8.28 16.01
CA ARG A 137 6.54 -7.43 15.23
C ARG A 137 5.79 -6.40 14.37
N LEU A 138 4.66 -6.78 13.77
CA LEU A 138 3.84 -5.86 12.96
C LEU A 138 3.12 -4.81 13.83
N LEU A 139 2.74 -5.16 15.06
CA LEU A 139 2.24 -4.19 16.02
C LEU A 139 3.31 -3.17 16.41
N ASP A 140 4.54 -3.62 16.69
CA ASP A 140 5.68 -2.74 16.99
C ASP A 140 6.01 -1.83 15.79
N TYR A 141 5.98 -2.38 14.58
CA TYR A 141 6.13 -1.58 13.35
C TYR A 141 5.11 -0.45 13.25
N LEU A 142 3.82 -0.75 13.40
CA LEU A 142 2.78 0.26 13.33
C LEU A 142 2.90 1.31 14.44
N PHE A 143 3.28 0.88 15.65
CA PHE A 143 3.54 1.78 16.77
C PHE A 143 4.71 2.73 16.49
N GLN A 144 5.84 2.20 16.01
CA GLN A 144 7.00 3.00 15.66
C GLN A 144 6.75 3.90 14.45
N TYR A 145 6.01 3.44 13.44
CA TYR A 145 5.62 4.25 12.28
C TYR A 145 4.91 5.54 12.71
N ARG A 146 4.01 5.45 13.70
CA ARG A 146 3.33 6.61 14.31
C ARG A 146 4.26 7.47 15.15
N ASN A 147 5.11 6.86 15.97
CA ASN A 147 6.03 7.63 16.84
C ASN A 147 7.10 8.40 16.04
N LEU A 148 7.45 7.92 14.87
CA LEU A 148 8.32 8.59 13.91
C LEU A 148 7.57 9.62 13.04
N GLU A 149 6.27 9.82 13.28
CA GLU A 149 5.39 10.75 12.55
C GLU A 149 5.37 10.50 11.02
N LEU A 150 5.66 9.26 10.60
CA LEU A 150 5.71 8.89 9.18
C LEU A 150 4.33 8.86 8.54
N ASP A 151 3.27 8.84 9.35
CA ASP A 151 1.90 8.98 8.87
C ASP A 151 1.56 10.39 8.39
N GLY A 152 2.32 11.40 8.82
CA GLY A 152 2.22 12.75 8.30
C GLY A 152 2.79 12.94 6.89
N ILE A 153 3.51 11.93 6.36
CA ILE A 153 4.20 12.00 5.06
C ILE A 153 3.54 11.00 4.09
N TYR A 154 2.73 11.53 3.18
CA TYR A 154 2.11 10.75 2.10
C TYR A 154 2.77 11.09 0.76
N ASN A 155 3.29 10.10 0.04
CA ASN A 155 3.93 10.24 -1.27
C ASN A 155 3.93 8.90 -2.02
N GLY A 156 4.44 8.84 -3.25
CA GLY A 156 4.58 7.60 -4.01
C GLY A 156 5.97 6.95 -3.96
N LEU A 157 6.88 7.32 -3.06
CA LEU A 157 8.28 6.88 -3.07
C LEU A 157 8.52 5.40 -2.68
N ASN A 158 7.46 4.65 -2.35
CA ASN A 158 7.49 3.22 -2.02
C ASN A 158 8.52 2.81 -0.94
N ARG A 159 8.94 3.72 -0.05
CA ARG A 159 10.04 3.49 0.91
C ARG A 159 9.68 3.80 2.38
N PRO A 160 8.60 3.23 2.94
CA PRO A 160 8.18 3.49 4.31
C PRO A 160 9.25 3.15 5.36
N ARG A 161 10.00 2.06 5.16
CA ARG A 161 11.04 1.61 6.11
C ARG A 161 12.30 2.46 6.08
N GLU A 162 12.49 3.29 5.05
CA GLU A 162 13.56 4.31 5.00
C GLU A 162 13.13 5.62 5.68
N CYS A 163 11.96 5.64 6.33
CA CYS A 163 11.45 6.80 7.08
C CYS A 163 11.13 7.99 6.18
N LEU A 164 10.70 7.69 4.94
CA LEU A 164 10.31 8.65 3.92
C LEU A 164 8.79 8.78 3.76
N GLY A 165 8.00 8.19 4.67
CA GLY A 165 6.55 8.09 4.49
C GLY A 165 6.15 7.10 3.41
N ALA A 166 4.86 7.08 3.06
CA ALA A 166 4.33 6.16 2.05
C ALA A 166 2.95 6.54 1.54
N GLY A 167 2.64 6.02 0.35
CA GLY A 167 1.28 5.92 -0.18
C GLY A 167 0.55 4.71 0.40
N CYS A 168 -0.76 4.62 0.16
CA CYS A 168 -1.60 3.55 0.70
C CYS A 168 -1.08 2.14 0.39
N ALA A 169 -0.68 1.89 -0.86
CA ALA A 169 -0.22 0.58 -1.29
C ALA A 169 1.15 0.22 -0.70
N ALA A 170 2.15 1.11 -0.81
CA ALA A 170 3.46 0.93 -0.20
C ALA A 170 3.39 0.70 1.32
N PHE A 171 2.50 1.43 2.00
CA PHE A 171 2.24 1.21 3.41
C PHE A 171 1.73 -0.20 3.68
N GLY A 172 0.77 -0.71 2.90
CA GLY A 172 0.32 -2.10 3.00
C GLY A 172 1.44 -3.12 2.73
N MET A 173 2.22 -2.90 1.67
CA MET A 173 3.32 -3.78 1.27
C MET A 173 4.43 -3.87 2.33
N SER A 174 4.68 -2.77 3.05
CA SER A 174 5.65 -2.77 4.14
C SER A 174 5.32 -3.74 5.29
N PHE A 175 4.04 -4.07 5.50
CA PHE A 175 3.67 -5.11 6.46
C PHE A 175 4.12 -6.49 5.99
N LEU A 176 4.08 -6.77 4.69
CA LEU A 176 4.59 -8.03 4.13
C LEU A 176 6.10 -8.13 4.35
N GLU A 177 6.85 -7.07 4.05
CA GLU A 177 8.29 -7.04 4.27
C GLU A 177 8.67 -7.23 5.75
N VAL A 178 7.99 -6.52 6.65
CA VAL A 178 8.25 -6.59 8.09
C VAL A 178 7.92 -7.97 8.64
N ALA A 179 6.89 -8.63 8.10
CA ALA A 179 6.51 -10.00 8.44
C ALA A 179 7.47 -11.06 7.84
N GLY A 180 8.34 -10.68 6.90
CA GLY A 180 9.20 -11.63 6.17
C GLY A 180 8.45 -12.43 5.11
N ILE A 181 7.34 -11.89 4.61
CA ILE A 181 6.57 -12.49 3.52
C ILE A 181 7.23 -12.06 2.22
N ASP A 182 7.79 -13.03 1.50
CA ASP A 182 8.33 -12.83 0.17
C ASP A 182 7.18 -12.69 -0.83
N PHE A 183 7.05 -11.49 -1.41
CA PHE A 183 6.07 -11.17 -2.45
C PHE A 183 6.75 -10.88 -3.80
N SER A 184 8.04 -11.20 -3.95
CA SER A 184 8.79 -10.93 -5.19
C SER A 184 8.14 -11.57 -6.43
N HIS A 185 7.58 -12.77 -6.28
CA HIS A 185 6.81 -13.47 -7.33
C HIS A 185 5.53 -12.73 -7.77
N TRP A 186 5.03 -11.78 -6.98
CA TRP A 186 3.84 -10.99 -7.31
C TRP A 186 4.15 -9.52 -7.58
N ALA A 187 5.38 -9.08 -7.30
CA ALA A 187 5.75 -7.67 -7.39
C ALA A 187 5.55 -7.13 -8.81
N GLU A 188 5.87 -7.91 -9.85
CA GLU A 188 5.67 -7.52 -11.26
C GLU A 188 4.18 -7.40 -11.61
N ASP A 189 3.31 -8.26 -11.07
CA ASP A 189 1.86 -8.20 -11.28
C ASP A 189 1.20 -7.03 -10.53
N TRP A 190 1.82 -6.57 -9.45
CA TRP A 190 1.25 -5.58 -8.52
C TRP A 190 1.78 -4.17 -8.73
N SER A 191 2.86 -4.02 -9.48
CA SER A 191 3.57 -2.75 -9.62
C SER A 191 3.59 -2.24 -11.05
N VAL A 192 3.80 -0.93 -11.16
CA VAL A 192 4.12 -0.26 -12.41
C VAL A 192 5.48 0.37 -12.27
N ASN A 193 6.31 0.17 -13.28
CA ASN A 193 7.63 0.77 -13.41
C ASN A 193 7.65 1.70 -14.61
N ILE A 194 7.93 2.98 -14.38
CA ILE A 194 8.05 4.01 -15.42
C ILE A 194 9.27 4.89 -15.20
N ASP A 195 9.87 5.33 -16.30
CA ASP A 195 10.91 6.35 -16.27
C ASP A 195 10.29 7.72 -16.58
N VAL A 196 10.13 8.53 -15.54
CA VAL A 196 9.51 9.86 -15.64
C VAL A 196 10.55 10.83 -16.22
N PRO A 197 10.32 11.41 -17.41
CA PRO A 197 11.27 12.35 -18.01
C PRO A 197 11.48 13.56 -17.09
N ASP A 198 12.73 14.00 -16.88
CA ASP A 198 13.06 15.17 -16.07
C ASP A 198 12.23 16.39 -16.52
N ARG A 199 12.07 16.58 -17.84
CA ARG A 199 11.28 17.68 -18.44
C ARG A 199 9.81 17.74 -17.99
N LEU A 200 9.25 16.65 -17.44
CA LEU A 200 7.89 16.57 -16.91
C LEU A 200 7.84 16.65 -15.38
N ILE A 201 8.99 16.64 -14.72
CA ILE A 201 9.13 16.84 -13.28
C ILE A 201 9.20 18.35 -13.02
N GLY A 202 8.27 18.84 -12.21
CA GLY A 202 8.26 20.21 -11.70
C GLY A 202 8.10 20.23 -10.18
N GLY A 203 7.99 21.43 -9.62
CA GLY A 203 7.81 21.63 -8.18
C GLY A 203 8.97 22.33 -7.50
N LEU A 204 8.82 22.56 -6.19
CA LEU A 204 9.82 23.21 -5.35
C LEU A 204 10.90 22.18 -4.98
N GLY A 205 12.14 22.39 -5.45
CA GLY A 205 13.28 21.52 -5.16
C GLY A 205 14.08 21.13 -6.41
N VAL A 206 13.41 20.60 -7.44
CA VAL A 206 14.05 20.29 -8.74
C VAL A 206 13.95 21.51 -9.65
N ASN A 207 14.94 22.39 -9.59
CA ASN A 207 15.12 23.55 -10.48
C ASN A 207 14.00 24.62 -10.47
N ASN A 208 13.06 24.57 -9.51
CA ASN A 208 11.85 25.43 -9.48
C ASN A 208 11.08 25.41 -10.81
N ARG A 209 11.11 24.29 -11.52
CA ARG A 209 10.48 24.17 -12.83
C ARG A 209 8.97 24.09 -12.70
N HIS A 210 8.26 24.89 -13.50
CA HIS A 210 6.81 24.83 -13.62
C HIS A 210 6.39 23.98 -14.84
N VAL A 211 5.76 22.85 -14.58
CA VAL A 211 5.16 21.96 -15.58
C VAL A 211 3.65 22.02 -15.47
N SER A 212 3.00 22.60 -16.48
CA SER A 212 1.55 22.77 -16.50
C SER A 212 0.81 21.46 -16.81
N LEU A 213 -0.45 21.38 -16.39
CA LEU A 213 -1.34 20.26 -16.73
C LEU A 213 -1.49 20.07 -18.24
N LEU A 214 -1.58 21.16 -19.00
CA LEU A 214 -1.66 21.10 -20.47
C LEU A 214 -0.42 20.43 -21.07
N ARG A 215 0.77 20.70 -20.53
CA ARG A 215 2.01 20.05 -20.97
C ARG A 215 1.97 18.53 -20.74
N LEU A 216 1.40 18.08 -19.62
CA LEU A 216 1.22 16.64 -19.35
C LEU A 216 0.22 16.01 -20.32
N LEU A 217 -0.92 16.67 -20.58
CA LEU A 217 -1.96 16.19 -21.50
C LEU A 217 -1.50 16.12 -22.97
N LEU A 218 -0.42 16.83 -23.32
CA LEU A 218 0.22 16.82 -24.63
C LEU A 218 1.52 15.98 -24.67
N SER A 219 1.84 15.26 -23.59
CA SER A 219 3.03 14.42 -23.50
C SER A 219 2.68 12.95 -23.68
N PHE A 220 3.06 12.40 -24.83
CA PHE A 220 2.67 11.06 -25.27
C PHE A 220 3.71 9.97 -25.03
N ASN A 221 4.87 10.31 -24.46
CA ASN A 221 5.94 9.35 -24.20
C ASN A 221 6.56 9.60 -22.82
N TRP A 222 6.86 8.50 -22.13
CA TRP A 222 7.82 8.44 -21.02
C TRP A 222 9.24 8.74 -21.51
N ALA A 223 10.23 8.59 -20.63
CA ALA A 223 11.61 8.89 -20.97
C ALA A 223 12.10 8.01 -22.13
N ARG A 224 12.84 8.62 -23.05
CA ARG A 224 13.49 7.90 -24.16
C ARG A 224 14.91 7.51 -23.76
N GLU A 225 15.48 6.56 -24.50
CA GLU A 225 16.89 6.21 -24.36
C GLU A 225 17.78 7.46 -24.48
N GLY A 226 18.63 7.67 -23.47
CA GLY A 226 19.53 8.82 -23.38
C GLY A 226 18.89 10.13 -22.89
N GLU A 227 17.61 10.15 -22.52
CA GLU A 227 16.96 11.28 -21.84
C GLU A 227 17.20 11.18 -20.32
N ASP A 228 17.36 12.31 -19.63
CA ASP A 228 17.39 12.32 -18.16
C ASP A 228 16.00 11.98 -17.59
N TYR A 229 15.96 11.08 -16.61
CA TYR A 229 14.71 10.61 -16.01
C TYR A 229 14.84 10.28 -14.52
N PHE A 230 13.68 10.13 -13.88
CA PHE A 230 13.54 9.55 -12.55
C PHE A 230 12.78 8.23 -12.67
N SER A 231 13.40 7.11 -12.28
CA SER A 231 12.71 5.82 -12.23
C SER A 231 11.73 5.82 -11.07
N PHE A 232 10.49 5.52 -11.38
CA PHE A 232 9.39 5.49 -10.44
C PHE A 232 8.71 4.13 -10.49
N GLU A 233 8.70 3.47 -9.34
CA GLU A 233 7.99 2.23 -9.09
C GLU A 233 6.86 2.51 -8.10
N VAL A 234 5.65 2.03 -8.42
CA VAL A 234 4.48 2.16 -7.54
C VAL A 234 3.68 0.88 -7.52
N TYR A 235 3.20 0.48 -6.34
CA TYR A 235 2.21 -0.59 -6.23
C TYR A 235 0.82 -0.03 -6.51
N GLU A 236 0.09 -0.67 -7.42
CA GLU A 236 -1.15 -0.13 -7.97
C GLU A 236 -2.34 -1.00 -7.50
N PRO A 237 -3.29 -0.44 -6.70
CA PRO A 237 -4.39 -1.22 -6.13
C PRO A 237 -5.32 -1.88 -7.14
N TYR A 238 -5.53 -1.29 -8.32
CA TYR A 238 -6.33 -1.91 -9.38
C TYR A 238 -5.65 -3.18 -9.90
N LEU A 239 -4.34 -3.17 -10.17
CA LEU A 239 -3.56 -4.34 -10.58
C LEU A 239 -3.57 -5.42 -9.50
N MET A 240 -3.34 -5.05 -8.24
CA MET A 240 -3.42 -5.98 -7.11
C MET A 240 -4.83 -6.61 -7.00
N HIS A 241 -5.88 -5.82 -7.22
CA HIS A 241 -7.25 -6.32 -7.23
C HIS A 241 -7.48 -7.32 -8.38
N GLN A 242 -7.10 -6.96 -9.61
CA GLN A 242 -7.20 -7.83 -10.78
C GLN A 242 -6.44 -9.14 -10.57
N TRP A 243 -5.25 -9.07 -9.98
CA TRP A 243 -4.48 -10.25 -9.63
C TRP A 243 -5.28 -11.21 -8.73
N VAL A 244 -5.88 -10.71 -7.64
CA VAL A 244 -6.74 -11.55 -6.77
C VAL A 244 -7.93 -12.15 -7.54
N MET A 245 -8.57 -11.36 -8.41
CA MET A 245 -9.71 -11.83 -9.21
C MET A 245 -9.30 -12.92 -10.21
N ASN A 246 -8.14 -12.80 -10.84
CA ASN A 246 -7.63 -13.77 -11.82
C ASN A 246 -7.17 -15.08 -11.17
N ARG A 247 -6.70 -15.03 -9.91
CA ARG A 247 -6.33 -16.22 -9.13
C ARG A 247 -7.49 -17.13 -8.79
N GLN A 248 -8.73 -16.70 -8.95
CA GLN A 248 -9.89 -17.60 -8.81
C GLN A 248 -9.94 -18.70 -9.88
N TYR A 249 -9.31 -18.46 -11.02
CA TYR A 249 -9.41 -19.32 -12.20
C TYR A 249 -8.07 -19.95 -12.62
N SER A 250 -6.99 -19.60 -11.91
CA SER A 250 -5.63 -20.02 -12.25
C SER A 250 -5.12 -21.03 -11.23
N PRO A 251 -4.49 -22.14 -11.66
CA PRO A 251 -3.85 -23.06 -10.73
C PRO A 251 -2.65 -22.39 -10.04
N ASN A 252 -2.27 -22.90 -8.87
CA ASN A 252 -1.05 -22.46 -8.17
C ASN A 252 0.17 -22.68 -9.06
N GLN A 253 1.05 -21.68 -9.15
CA GLN A 253 2.33 -21.82 -9.82
C GLN A 253 3.31 -22.60 -8.90
N PRO A 254 4.22 -23.41 -9.45
CA PRO A 254 5.12 -24.25 -8.64
C PRO A 254 6.07 -23.48 -7.70
N ASP A 255 6.34 -22.22 -8.01
CA ASP A 255 7.25 -21.32 -7.29
C ASP A 255 6.52 -20.37 -6.33
N GLU A 256 5.20 -20.47 -6.22
CA GLU A 256 4.39 -19.62 -5.35
C GLU A 256 3.91 -20.36 -4.10
N PRO A 257 3.68 -19.66 -2.98
CA PRO A 257 3.07 -20.27 -1.81
C PRO A 257 1.65 -20.75 -2.14
N GLU A 258 1.27 -21.90 -1.56
CA GLU A 258 -0.07 -22.44 -1.73
C GLU A 258 -1.11 -21.46 -1.15
N PHE A 259 -2.12 -21.14 -1.95
CA PHE A 259 -3.23 -20.30 -1.52
C PHE A 259 -4.58 -21.02 -1.65
N LYS A 260 -5.55 -20.54 -0.87
CA LYS A 260 -6.95 -20.97 -0.93
C LYS A 260 -7.82 -19.78 -1.29
N THR A 261 -8.72 -19.96 -2.24
CA THR A 261 -9.74 -18.94 -2.53
C THR A 261 -10.79 -18.92 -1.42
N THR A 262 -11.23 -17.74 -1.04
CA THR A 262 -12.19 -17.51 0.05
C THR A 262 -13.08 -16.29 -0.27
N ARG A 263 -14.08 -16.06 0.58
CA ARG A 263 -14.99 -14.91 0.46
C ARG A 263 -15.30 -14.32 1.82
N LYS A 264 -15.38 -12.99 1.88
CA LYS A 264 -15.91 -12.23 3.02
C LYS A 264 -17.10 -11.43 2.49
N LYS A 265 -18.33 -11.81 2.87
CA LYS A 265 -19.57 -11.33 2.22
C LYS A 265 -19.47 -11.52 0.69
N ASN A 266 -19.58 -10.44 -0.09
CA ASN A 266 -19.53 -10.49 -1.55
C ASN A 266 -18.10 -10.31 -2.11
N ALA A 267 -17.15 -9.88 -1.28
CA ALA A 267 -15.76 -9.71 -1.71
C ALA A 267 -15.04 -11.05 -1.88
N VAL A 268 -14.28 -11.15 -2.96
CA VAL A 268 -13.36 -12.25 -3.25
C VAL A 268 -12.07 -12.04 -2.47
N GLY A 269 -11.49 -13.12 -1.97
CA GLY A 269 -10.13 -13.07 -1.48
C GLY A 269 -9.39 -14.38 -1.58
N ILE A 270 -8.13 -14.32 -1.17
CA ILE A 270 -7.27 -15.47 -1.03
C ILE A 270 -6.72 -15.54 0.40
N GLU A 271 -6.43 -16.75 0.85
CA GLU A 271 -5.78 -17.04 2.12
C GLU A 271 -4.49 -17.82 1.86
N ILE A 272 -3.40 -17.39 2.48
CA ILE A 272 -2.06 -17.98 2.38
C ILE A 272 -1.59 -18.32 3.79
N ASP A 273 -1.18 -19.56 4.03
CA ASP A 273 -0.73 -19.99 5.36
C ASP A 273 0.79 -19.90 5.49
N LEU A 274 1.26 -18.86 6.19
CA LEU A 274 2.67 -18.61 6.48
C LEU A 274 2.92 -18.63 7.99
N SER A 275 2.06 -19.28 8.76
CA SER A 275 2.16 -19.33 10.23
C SER A 275 3.43 -20.03 10.75
N HIS A 276 4.10 -20.77 9.87
CA HIS A 276 5.36 -21.46 10.12
C HIS A 276 6.60 -20.74 9.58
N HIS A 277 6.43 -19.60 8.88
CA HIS A 277 7.55 -18.85 8.33
C HIS A 277 8.35 -18.14 9.42
N ALA A 278 9.67 -18.09 9.24
CA ALA A 278 10.57 -17.41 10.15
C ALA A 278 10.37 -15.89 10.07
N VAL A 279 10.34 -15.24 11.23
CA VAL A 279 10.22 -13.78 11.32
C VAL A 279 11.60 -13.15 11.14
N PRO A 280 11.74 -12.09 10.32
CA PRO A 280 13.02 -11.41 10.15
C PRO A 280 13.52 -10.76 11.45
N ASN A 281 14.82 -10.89 11.73
CA ASN A 281 15.49 -10.23 12.85
C ASN A 281 16.12 -8.88 12.47
N CYS A 282 15.90 -8.40 11.24
CA CYS A 282 16.42 -7.11 10.78
C CYS A 282 15.69 -5.94 11.47
N PRO A 283 16.25 -4.73 11.45
CA PRO A 283 15.55 -3.53 11.94
C PRO A 283 14.21 -3.31 11.24
N LEU A 284 13.23 -2.80 11.99
CA LEU A 284 11.94 -2.39 11.42
C LEU A 284 12.12 -1.24 10.42
N PHE A 285 12.95 -0.27 10.79
CA PHE A 285 13.31 0.90 9.99
C PHE A 285 14.82 1.00 9.77
N VAL A 286 15.19 1.52 8.61
CA VAL A 286 16.57 1.86 8.22
C VAL A 286 16.56 3.31 7.73
N CYS A 287 16.34 4.26 8.64
CA CYS A 287 16.25 5.67 8.29
C CYS A 287 17.64 6.25 7.92
N PRO A 288 17.87 6.73 6.69
CA PRO A 288 19.11 7.40 6.35
C PRO A 288 19.21 8.73 7.13
N GLY A 289 20.20 8.86 8.03
CA GLY A 289 20.49 10.12 8.74
C GLY A 289 20.06 10.19 10.21
N LEU A 290 19.20 9.28 10.69
CA LEU A 290 19.02 9.03 12.13
C LEU A 290 20.17 8.11 12.59
N ARG A 291 21.26 8.69 13.09
CA ARG A 291 22.30 7.90 13.78
C ARG A 291 21.63 7.14 14.92
N SER A 292 21.91 5.85 15.02
CA SER A 292 21.45 5.01 16.14
C SER A 292 21.93 5.61 17.45
N GLU A 293 21.08 6.35 18.16
CA GLU A 293 21.27 6.50 19.58
C GLU A 293 21.01 5.13 20.20
N THR A 294 22.08 4.52 20.66
CA THR A 294 22.08 3.30 21.46
C THR A 294 21.03 3.36 22.56
N PRO A 295 20.42 2.22 22.93
CA PRO A 295 19.29 2.19 23.85
C PRO A 295 19.71 2.74 25.20
N TYR A 296 18.93 3.70 25.72
CA TYR A 296 19.05 4.21 27.07
C TYR A 296 19.08 3.04 28.07
N SER A 297 20.28 2.78 28.59
CA SER A 297 20.46 2.00 29.80
C SER A 297 19.84 2.77 30.97
N ARG A 298 18.97 2.09 31.72
CA ARG A 298 18.45 2.52 33.01
C ARG A 298 19.59 2.99 33.93
N HIS A 299 19.36 4.12 34.61
CA HIS A 299 19.67 4.31 36.03
C HIS A 299 18.56 5.15 36.65
#